data_AF-A0A1F6D9Q9-F1
#
_entry.id   AF-A0A1F6D9Q9-F1
#
_cell.length_a   1.000
_cell.length_b   1.000
_cell.length_c   1.000
_cell.angle_alpha   90.00
_cell.angle_beta   90.00
_cell.angle_gamma   90.00
#
_symmetry.space_group_name_H-M   'P 1'
#
loop_
_entity.id
_entity.type
_entity.pdbx_description
1 polymer ?
#
loop_
_entity_poly.entity_id
_entity_poly.type
_entity_poly.pdbx_seq_one_letter_code
_entity_poly.pdbx_strand_id
1 'polypeptide(L)'
;MGLGLYWGEGSKRGKGGVRLCNTDVRLIQKFIVFLDKNFGIKKNKLKFGLQIFQDLSRNDALNYWILKLKVKESQFYKIIVSKVRGEGTYKYKSEYGVLTVHFNNSRLKALICKQIDNID
;
A
#
# COMPACT_ATOMS: atom_id res chain seq x y z
N MET A 1 -15.62 0.66 6.71
CA MET A 1 -14.35 -0.11 6.74
C MET A 1 -13.23 0.56 5.94
N GLY A 2 -13.36 0.77 4.62
CA GLY A 2 -12.24 1.28 3.81
C GLY A 2 -11.76 2.71 4.14
N LEU A 3 -12.67 3.60 4.54
CA LEU A 3 -12.33 4.94 5.02
C LEU A 3 -11.49 4.90 6.32
N GLY A 4 -11.87 4.01 7.25
CA GLY A 4 -11.10 3.76 8.49
C GLY A 4 -9.71 3.19 8.22
N LEU A 5 -9.56 2.30 7.22
CA LEU A 5 -8.24 1.82 6.79
C LEU A 5 -7.36 2.97 6.30
N TYR A 6 -7.90 3.87 5.48
CA TYR A 6 -7.16 5.05 5.05
C TYR A 6 -6.89 6.04 6.19
N TRP A 7 -7.80 6.14 7.16
CA TRP A 7 -7.60 7.01 8.31
C TRP A 7 -6.47 6.53 9.21
N GLY A 8 -6.36 5.22 9.46
CA GLY A 8 -5.30 4.62 10.27
C GLY A 8 -3.96 4.47 9.54
N GLU A 9 -3.98 3.90 8.33
CA GLU A 9 -2.78 3.44 7.61
C GLU A 9 -2.42 4.33 6.40
N GLY A 10 -3.28 5.29 6.05
CA GLY A 10 -3.13 6.12 4.85
C GLY A 10 -2.22 7.33 5.02
N SER A 11 -1.54 7.70 3.94
CA SER A 11 -0.70 8.91 3.87
C SER A 11 -1.55 10.17 3.75
N LYS A 12 -2.01 10.71 4.87
CA LYS A 12 -2.79 11.96 4.95
C LYS A 12 -1.95 13.21 4.63
N ARG A 13 -0.69 13.25 5.09
CA ARG A 13 0.23 14.39 4.87
C ARG A 13 1.00 14.29 3.54
N GLY A 14 1.54 15.42 3.07
CA GLY A 14 2.39 15.53 1.88
C GLY A 14 1.65 15.71 0.55
N LYS A 15 2.41 16.09 -0.49
CA LYS A 15 1.93 16.22 -1.88
C LYS A 15 1.75 14.84 -2.53
N GLY A 16 0.82 14.73 -3.48
CA GLY A 16 0.56 13.51 -4.25
C GLY A 16 -0.85 12.96 -4.06
N GLY A 17 -1.01 11.66 -4.33
CA GLY A 17 -2.30 10.99 -4.31
C GLY A 17 -2.56 10.10 -3.09
N VAL A 18 -3.54 9.23 -3.26
CA VAL A 18 -3.97 8.26 -2.26
C VAL A 18 -2.89 7.19 -2.10
N ARG A 19 -2.37 7.02 -0.89
CA ARG A 19 -1.40 5.97 -0.55
C ARG A 19 -1.77 5.29 0.76
N LEU A 20 -1.62 3.98 0.80
CA LEU A 20 -1.72 3.16 2.01
C LEU A 20 -0.61 2.11 1.96
N CYS A 21 0.07 1.90 3.09
CA CYS A 21 1.16 0.94 3.21
C CYS A 21 0.88 -0.07 4.31
N ASN A 22 1.13 -1.36 4.07
CA ASN A 22 0.94 -2.40 5.08
C ASN A 22 1.68 -3.70 4.70
N THR A 23 1.91 -4.57 5.67
CA THR A 23 2.47 -5.92 5.48
C THR A 23 1.38 -6.98 5.27
N ASP A 24 0.16 -6.77 5.79
CA ASP A 24 -0.95 -7.73 5.66
C ASP A 24 -1.63 -7.61 4.29
N VAL A 25 -1.51 -8.67 3.49
CA VAL A 25 -2.12 -8.77 2.16
C VAL A 25 -3.65 -8.62 2.17
N ARG A 26 -4.33 -9.07 3.23
CA ARG A 26 -5.78 -8.98 3.38
C ARG A 26 -6.20 -7.53 3.54
N LEU A 27 -5.44 -6.74 4.30
CA LEU A 27 -5.69 -5.31 4.48
C LEU A 27 -5.53 -4.56 3.16
N ILE A 28 -4.44 -4.83 2.45
CA ILE A 28 -4.20 -4.28 1.11
C ILE A 28 -5.36 -4.61 0.15
N GLN A 29 -5.80 -5.87 0.11
CA GLN A 29 -6.93 -6.28 -0.74
C GLN A 29 -8.23 -5.56 -0.37
N LYS A 30 -8.54 -5.41 0.92
CA LYS A 30 -9.71 -4.66 1.38
C LYS A 30 -9.63 -3.18 0.98
N PHE A 31 -8.45 -2.58 1.03
CA PHE A 31 -8.25 -1.21 0.57
C PHE A 31 -8.44 -1.07 -0.95
N ILE A 32 -7.90 -1.98 -1.76
CA ILE A 32 -8.12 -1.98 -3.22
C ILE A 32 -9.61 -2.12 -3.55
N VAL A 33 -10.33 -3.00 -2.85
CA VAL A 33 -11.78 -3.16 -3.04
C VAL A 33 -12.54 -1.89 -2.66
N PHE A 34 -12.13 -1.20 -1.60
CA PHE A 34 -12.70 0.11 -1.25
C PHE A 34 -12.49 1.15 -2.36
N LEU A 35 -11.28 1.25 -2.91
CA LEU A 35 -11.01 2.17 -4.01
C LEU A 35 -11.84 1.87 -5.26
N ASP A 36 -12.05 0.60 -5.58
CA ASP A 36 -12.88 0.18 -6.71
C ASP A 36 -14.37 0.49 -6.45
N LYS A 37 -14.91 0.02 -5.31
CA LYS A 37 -16.34 0.14 -5.02
C LYS A 37 -16.81 1.57 -4.74
N ASN A 38 -16.01 2.39 -4.08
CA ASN A 38 -16.42 3.74 -3.66
C ASN A 38 -15.99 4.83 -4.64
N PHE A 39 -14.95 4.59 -5.44
CA PHE A 39 -14.39 5.60 -6.34
C PHE A 39 -14.18 5.11 -7.78
N GLY A 40 -14.57 3.88 -8.11
CA GLY A 40 -14.43 3.32 -9.45
C GLY A 40 -12.99 3.08 -9.90
N ILE A 41 -12.03 3.07 -8.97
CA ILE A 41 -10.61 2.92 -9.33
C ILE A 41 -10.28 1.45 -9.53
N LYS A 42 -10.15 1.08 -10.80
CA LYS A 42 -9.77 -0.26 -11.19
C LYS A 42 -8.32 -0.57 -10.82
N LYS A 43 -8.08 -1.82 -10.44
CA LYS A 43 -6.77 -2.32 -9.98
C LYS A 43 -5.62 -2.05 -10.96
N ASN A 44 -5.88 -2.06 -12.27
CA ASN A 44 -4.89 -1.76 -13.32
C ASN A 44 -4.40 -0.30 -13.33
N LYS A 45 -5.14 0.63 -12.71
CA LYS A 45 -4.74 2.04 -12.54
C LYS A 45 -3.87 2.25 -11.30
N LEU A 46 -3.77 1.26 -10.43
CA LEU A 46 -2.96 1.34 -9.22
C LEU A 46 -1.49 1.08 -9.56
N LYS A 47 -0.61 1.75 -8.81
CA LYS A 47 0.82 1.52 -8.80
C LYS A 47 1.23 1.03 -7.42
N PHE A 48 2.30 0.24 -7.37
CA PHE A 48 2.77 -0.38 -6.14
C PHE A 48 4.23 -0.01 -5.86
N GLY A 49 4.49 0.35 -4.61
CA GLY A 49 5.83 0.38 -4.04
C GLY A 49 6.02 -0.88 -3.19
N LEU A 50 7.19 -1.49 -3.27
CA LEU A 50 7.56 -2.62 -2.42
C LEU A 50 8.85 -2.30 -1.69
N GLN A 51 8.84 -2.37 -0.37
CA GLN A 51 10.03 -2.26 0.45
C GLN A 51 10.33 -3.61 1.08
N ILE A 52 11.53 -4.14 0.84
CA ILE A 52 12.00 -5.40 1.39
C ILE A 52 13.26 -5.18 2.23
N PHE A 53 13.61 -6.17 3.05
CA PHE A 53 14.81 -6.17 3.87
C PHE A 53 15.92 -6.97 3.19
N GLN A 54 17.17 -6.70 3.54
CA GLN A 54 18.34 -7.28 2.88
C GLN A 54 18.43 -8.81 2.98
N ASP A 55 17.79 -9.40 3.99
CA ASP A 55 17.65 -10.84 4.21
C ASP A 55 16.57 -11.50 3.34
N LEU A 56 15.82 -10.73 2.55
CA LEU A 56 14.75 -11.24 1.69
C LEU A 56 15.12 -11.20 0.20
N SER A 57 14.71 -12.26 -0.50
CA SER A 57 14.77 -12.31 -1.96
C SER A 57 13.78 -11.32 -2.58
N ARG A 58 14.32 -10.43 -3.42
CA ARG A 58 13.51 -9.45 -4.18
C ARG A 58 12.45 -10.12 -5.04
N ASN A 59 12.84 -11.19 -5.74
CA ASN A 59 11.96 -11.86 -6.69
C ASN A 59 10.85 -12.61 -5.95
N ASP A 60 11.16 -13.26 -4.81
CA ASP A 60 10.16 -14.01 -4.05
C ASP A 60 9.12 -13.08 -3.43
N ALA A 61 9.56 -11.97 -2.84
CA ALA A 61 8.65 -10.95 -2.31
C ALA A 61 7.77 -10.34 -3.41
N LEU A 62 8.35 -9.97 -4.55
CA LEU A 62 7.60 -9.42 -5.67
C LEU A 62 6.57 -10.42 -6.22
N ASN A 63 6.99 -11.67 -6.44
CA ASN A 63 6.13 -12.75 -6.93
C ASN A 63 4.98 -13.03 -5.97
N TYR A 64 5.24 -13.04 -4.66
CA TYR A 64 4.20 -13.17 -3.64
C TYR A 64 3.10 -12.13 -3.84
N TRP A 65 3.46 -10.85 -3.94
CA TRP A 65 2.48 -9.77 -4.10
C TRP A 65 1.76 -9.80 -5.44
N ILE A 66 2.46 -10.11 -6.52
CA ILE A 66 1.87 -10.29 -7.86
C ILE A 66 0.77 -11.37 -7.82
N LEU A 67 1.08 -12.54 -7.25
CA LEU A 67 0.17 -13.68 -7.19
C LEU A 67 -1.02 -13.38 -6.28
N LYS A 68 -0.79 -12.84 -5.08
CA LYS A 68 -1.87 -12.57 -4.11
C LYS A 68 -2.79 -11.44 -4.56
N LEU A 69 -2.28 -10.42 -5.26
CA LEU A 69 -3.09 -9.29 -5.72
C LEU A 69 -3.63 -9.49 -7.14
N LYS A 70 -3.11 -10.45 -7.91
CA LYS A 70 -3.43 -10.65 -9.33
C LYS A 70 -3.20 -9.36 -10.13
N VAL A 71 -1.97 -8.85 -10.06
CA VAL A 71 -1.52 -7.61 -10.72
C VAL A 71 -0.32 -7.87 -11.62
N LYS A 72 -0.01 -6.94 -12.52
CA LYS A 72 1.18 -7.06 -13.37
C LYS A 72 2.42 -6.52 -12.67
N GLU A 73 3.57 -7.11 -12.92
CA GLU A 73 4.86 -6.61 -12.45
C GLU A 73 5.10 -5.14 -12.87
N SER A 74 4.67 -4.75 -14.08
CA SER A 74 4.78 -3.37 -14.58
C SER A 74 3.98 -2.32 -13.78
N GLN A 75 3.17 -2.74 -12.81
CA GLN A 75 2.52 -1.85 -11.85
C GLN A 75 3.43 -1.50 -10.66
N PHE A 76 4.51 -2.25 -10.42
CA PHE A 76 5.49 -1.97 -9.37
C PHE A 76 6.51 -0.94 -9.86
N TYR A 77 6.33 0.31 -9.46
CA TYR A 77 7.17 1.42 -9.93
C TYR A 77 8.45 1.61 -9.10
N LYS A 78 8.47 1.09 -7.87
CA LYS A 78 9.60 1.23 -6.97
C LYS A 78 9.71 -0.01 -6.08
N ILE A 79 10.86 -0.66 -6.13
CA ILE A 79 11.22 -1.75 -5.22
C ILE A 79 12.50 -1.34 -4.50
N ILE A 80 12.44 -1.21 -3.17
CA ILE A 80 13.53 -0.74 -2.31
C ILE A 80 14.01 -1.89 -1.45
N VAL A 81 15.32 -2.13 -1.44
CA VAL A 81 15.95 -3.03 -0.46
C VAL A 81 16.54 -2.18 0.65
N SER A 82 15.98 -2.27 1.85
CA SER A 82 16.45 -1.56 3.04
C SER A 82 17.50 -2.40 3.75
N LYS A 83 18.65 -1.77 4.05
CA LYS A 83 19.62 -2.33 4.99
C LYS A 83 19.01 -2.36 6.39
N VAL A 84 19.21 -3.46 7.11
CA VAL A 84 18.84 -3.54 8.53
C VAL A 84 19.70 -2.53 9.30
N ARG A 85 19.06 -1.62 10.05
CA ARG A 85 19.75 -0.66 10.92
C ARG A 85 19.53 -1.09 12.38
N GLY A 86 20.46 -1.89 12.90
CA GLY A 86 20.45 -2.37 14.29
C GLY A 86 19.48 -3.52 14.58
N GLU A 87 19.47 -3.97 15.84
CA GLU A 87 18.47 -4.92 16.37
C GLU A 87 17.12 -4.20 16.49
N GLY A 88 16.28 -4.34 15.47
CA GLY A 88 14.91 -3.83 15.53
C GLY A 88 14.13 -4.52 16.65
N THR A 89 13.27 -3.78 17.34
CA THR A 89 12.36 -4.31 18.39
C THR A 89 11.20 -5.16 17.85
N TYR A 90 11.11 -5.31 16.53
CA TYR A 90 10.07 -6.10 15.87
C TYR A 90 10.35 -7.59 16.01
N LYS A 91 9.57 -8.25 16.89
CA LYS A 91 9.62 -9.70 17.12
C LYS A 91 9.28 -10.55 15.88
N TYR A 92 8.55 -9.98 14.92
CA TYR A 92 8.13 -10.65 13.69
C TYR A 92 8.56 -9.80 12.48
N LYS A 93 9.51 -10.32 11.69
CA LYS A 93 9.89 -9.72 10.43
C LYS A 93 8.85 -10.05 9.36
N SER A 94 8.54 -9.09 8.49
CA SER A 94 7.70 -9.38 7.31
C SER A 94 8.45 -10.28 6.34
N GLU A 95 7.89 -11.43 6.00
CA GLU A 95 8.47 -12.41 5.06
C GLU A 95 8.50 -11.91 3.61
N TYR A 96 7.62 -10.96 3.26
CA TYR A 96 7.47 -10.47 1.89
C TYR A 96 7.56 -8.94 1.80
N GLY A 97 8.12 -8.30 2.83
CA GLY A 97 8.28 -6.86 2.90
C GLY A 97 6.97 -6.09 3.15
N VAL A 98 7.02 -4.78 2.91
CA VAL A 98 5.91 -3.84 3.08
C VAL A 98 5.46 -3.36 1.72
N LEU A 99 4.17 -3.53 1.42
CA LEU A 99 3.60 -3.04 0.17
C LEU A 99 2.96 -1.67 0.39
N THR A 100 3.18 -0.75 -0.55
CA THR A 100 2.44 0.51 -0.66
C THR A 100 1.55 0.48 -1.89
N VAL A 101 0.24 0.63 -1.70
CA VAL A 101 -0.70 0.95 -2.79
C VAL A 101 -0.65 2.44 -3.06
N HIS A 102 -0.55 2.82 -4.33
CA HIS A 102 -0.52 4.22 -4.76
C HIS A 102 -1.47 4.46 -5.92
N PHE A 103 -2.29 5.50 -5.79
CA PHE A 103 -3.06 6.08 -6.88
C PHE A 103 -2.82 7.59 -6.92
N ASN A 104 -2.15 8.08 -7.96
CA ASN A 104 -1.72 9.47 -8.05
C ASN A 104 -2.88 10.40 -8.46
N ASN A 105 -3.73 10.75 -7.49
CA ASN A 105 -4.83 11.69 -7.66
C ASN A 105 -5.00 12.52 -6.38
N SER A 106 -4.54 13.77 -6.43
CA SER A 106 -4.59 14.71 -5.30
C SER A 106 -6.01 15.15 -4.95
N ARG A 107 -6.90 15.28 -5.95
CA ARG A 107 -8.31 15.62 -5.74
C ARG A 107 -9.03 14.54 -4.95
N LEU A 108 -8.80 13.27 -5.32
CA LEU A 108 -9.37 12.14 -4.58
C LEU A 108 -8.83 12.06 -3.16
N LYS A 109 -7.52 12.27 -2.98
CA LYS A 109 -6.94 12.34 -1.64
C LYS A 109 -7.65 13.38 -0.78
N ALA A 110 -7.82 14.61 -1.30
CA ALA A 110 -8.51 15.68 -0.60
C ALA A 110 -9.98 15.31 -0.27
N LEU A 111 -10.68 14.67 -1.21
CA LEU A 111 -12.04 14.17 -0.99
C LEU A 111 -12.11 13.16 0.17
N ILE A 112 -11.22 12.16 0.17
CA ILE A 112 -11.18 11.14 1.23
C ILE A 112 -10.84 11.78 2.58
N CYS A 113 -9.88 12.71 2.64
CA CYS A 113 -9.57 13.44 3.86
C CYS A 113 -10.79 14.22 4.37
N LYS A 114 -11.48 14.96 3.47
CA LYS A 114 -12.70 15.68 3.84
C LYS A 114 -13.79 14.75 4.37
N GLN A 115 -13.93 13.55 3.80
CA GLN A 115 -14.87 12.55 4.32
C GLN A 115 -14.49 12.08 5.73
N ILE A 116 -13.20 11.99 6.05
CA ILE A 116 -12.72 11.64 7.40
C ILE A 116 -12.99 12.78 8.37
N ASP A 117 -12.72 14.02 7.97
CA ASP A 117 -12.91 15.20 8.84
C ASP A 117 -14.39 15.44 9.19
N ASN A 118 -15.31 14.87 8.40
CA ASN A 118 -16.76 14.90 8.64
C ASN A 118 -17.28 13.68 9.44
N ILE A 119 -16.39 12.82 9.95
CA ILE A 119 -16.75 11.77 10.90
C ILE A 119 -16.66 12.40 12.29
N ASP A 120 -17.82 12.81 12.81
CA ASP A 120 -17.99 13.26 14.20
C ASP A 120 -17.65 12.16 15.21
#